data_AF-A0A930DPH6-F1
#
_entry.id   AF-A0A930DPH6-F1
#
_cell.length_a   1.000
_cell.length_b   1.000
_cell.length_c   1.000
_cell.angle_alpha   90.00
_cell.angle_beta   90.00
_cell.angle_gamma   90.00
#
_symmetry.space_group_name_H-M   'P 1'
#
loop_
_entity.id
_entity.type
_entity.pdbx_description
1 polymer ?
#
loop_
_entity_poly.entity_id
_entity_poly.type
_entity_poly.pdbx_seq_one_letter_code
_entity_poly.pdbx_strand_id
1 'polypeptide(L)'
;MKIHKSTIISLAFLAVVYLVMQWRRNIASVEKNSRSISETEGKTIKSDREKDQKEAETSSDNSSSETNLKAVYSSYLTLLKEKQKDIEAYTWQIYEENPVGRHLKMETKGIAITDVYGDSTPELLFIDGSQYDEEGNAIHANLHIYSFQDEKPVEIAKKENLDYQVGGGAVYDIFLTEKNKRLYIEQSEFDARDTEVLYLLSASSSFPLEWDKQASYSYDPEKSFENDATSPQRSDEEFILYDKPVEKTDYYAFKKRIEEKNPKSLISNFGGEEKKESSALSYSEALSFLEKQIQ
;
A
#
# COMPACT_ATOMS: atom_id res chain seq x y z
N MET A 1 -23.52 -49.33 -14.30
CA MET A 1 -22.90 -48.07 -13.85
C MET A 1 -23.20 -47.88 -12.37
N LYS A 2 -22.22 -48.08 -11.49
CA LYS A 2 -22.38 -47.88 -10.03
C LYS A 2 -22.08 -46.41 -9.73
N ILE A 3 -23.08 -45.66 -9.29
CA ILE A 3 -22.92 -44.28 -8.86
C ILE A 3 -22.27 -44.31 -7.47
N HIS A 4 -21.07 -43.75 -7.35
CA HIS A 4 -20.31 -43.67 -6.10
C HIS A 4 -21.01 -42.75 -5.09
N LYS A 5 -21.19 -43.24 -3.87
CA LYS A 5 -21.83 -42.51 -2.75
C LYS A 5 -21.10 -41.21 -2.35
N SER A 6 -19.86 -41.01 -2.79
CA SER A 6 -19.07 -39.79 -2.55
C SER A 6 -19.62 -38.57 -3.30
N THR A 7 -20.18 -38.76 -4.51
CA THR A 7 -20.67 -37.65 -5.34
C THR A 7 -21.98 -37.04 -4.81
N ILE A 8 -22.78 -37.82 -4.06
CA ILE A 8 -24.06 -37.37 -3.50
C ILE A 8 -23.85 -36.49 -2.25
N ILE A 9 -22.78 -36.72 -1.48
CA ILE A 9 -22.47 -35.94 -0.27
C ILE A 9 -21.95 -34.54 -0.63
N SER A 10 -21.19 -34.42 -1.73
CA SER A 10 -20.66 -33.13 -2.21
C SER A 10 -21.75 -32.19 -2.73
N LEU A 11 -22.74 -32.72 -3.46
CA LEU A 11 -23.88 -31.94 -3.96
C LEU A 11 -24.84 -31.50 -2.84
N ALA A 12 -25.02 -32.32 -1.81
CA ALA A 12 -25.83 -31.95 -0.65
C ALA A 12 -25.19 -30.81 0.16
N PHE A 13 -23.86 -30.77 0.29
CA PHE A 13 -23.15 -29.68 0.97
C PHE A 13 -23.25 -28.35 0.21
N LEU A 14 -23.12 -28.36 -1.12
CA LEU A 14 -23.27 -27.16 -1.95
C LEU A 14 -24.69 -26.58 -1.88
N ALA A 15 -25.72 -27.43 -1.84
CA ALA A 15 -27.12 -26.99 -1.71
C ALA A 15 -27.42 -26.36 -0.34
N VAL A 16 -26.84 -26.89 0.74
CA VAL A 16 -27.00 -26.33 2.11
C VAL A 16 -26.29 -24.98 2.24
N VAL A 17 -25.08 -24.83 1.69
CA VAL A 17 -24.37 -23.55 1.68
C VAL A 17 -25.13 -22.49 0.89
N TYR A 18 -25.71 -22.86 -0.26
CA TYR A 18 -26.52 -21.95 -1.07
C TYR A 18 -27.83 -21.52 -0.35
N LEU A 19 -28.49 -22.44 0.35
CA LEU A 19 -29.69 -22.14 1.17
C LEU A 19 -29.37 -21.22 2.35
N VAL A 20 -28.24 -21.42 3.04
CA VAL A 20 -27.79 -20.55 4.14
C VAL A 20 -27.45 -19.14 3.62
N MET A 21 -26.87 -19.02 2.43
CA MET A 21 -26.57 -17.74 1.81
C MET A 21 -27.84 -16.98 1.37
N GLN A 22 -28.86 -17.65 0.84
CA GLN A 22 -30.13 -16.99 0.53
C GLN A 22 -30.90 -16.55 1.79
N TRP A 23 -30.84 -17.32 2.87
CA TRP A 23 -31.52 -16.96 4.13
C TRP A 23 -30.91 -15.72 4.78
N ARG A 24 -29.58 -15.57 4.77
CA ARG A 24 -28.90 -14.36 5.26
C ARG A 24 -29.20 -13.11 4.42
N ARG A 25 -29.39 -13.26 3.11
CA ARG A 25 -29.70 -12.13 2.21
C ARG A 25 -31.11 -11.58 2.41
N ASN A 26 -32.07 -12.42 2.82
CA ASN A 26 -33.45 -11.98 3.10
C ASN A 26 -33.62 -11.33 4.49
N ILE A 27 -32.79 -11.67 5.48
CA ILE A 27 -32.83 -10.98 6.80
C ILE A 27 -32.28 -9.55 6.66
N ALA A 28 -31.25 -9.36 5.83
CA ALA A 28 -30.64 -8.04 5.59
C ALA A 28 -31.54 -7.06 4.81
N SER A 29 -32.58 -7.52 4.11
CA SER A 29 -33.50 -6.63 3.38
C SER A 29 -34.70 -6.16 4.21
N VAL A 30 -35.01 -6.82 5.34
CA VAL A 30 -36.14 -6.47 6.21
C VAL A 30 -35.78 -5.37 7.23
N GLU A 31 -34.50 -5.23 7.60
CA GLU A 31 -34.06 -4.26 8.62
C GLU A 31 -33.82 -2.83 8.09
N LYS A 32 -33.81 -2.61 6.76
CA LYS A 32 -33.56 -1.29 6.17
C LYS A 32 -34.80 -0.45 5.85
N ASN A 33 -36.00 -0.90 6.22
CA ASN A 33 -37.23 -0.17 5.92
C ASN A 33 -38.12 0.02 7.15
N SER A 34 -37.60 0.64 8.20
CA SER A 34 -38.43 1.27 9.23
C SER A 34 -37.63 2.23 10.12
N ARG A 35 -37.46 3.48 9.67
CA ARG A 35 -37.45 4.70 10.53
C ARG A 35 -37.08 5.95 9.71
N SER A 36 -38.08 6.74 9.36
CA SER A 36 -38.13 8.17 9.71
C SER A 36 -39.49 8.75 9.32
N ILE A 37 -40.24 9.23 10.32
CA ILE A 37 -41.36 10.15 10.17
C ILE A 37 -40.82 11.50 10.66
N SER A 38 -41.00 12.55 9.86
CA SER A 38 -40.85 13.94 10.27
C SER A 38 -42.21 14.55 10.60
N GLU A 39 -42.15 15.65 11.34
CA GLU A 39 -43.22 16.60 11.72
C GLU A 39 -43.99 16.27 13.00
N THR A 40 -43.89 17.18 13.99
CA THR A 40 -45.04 17.83 14.63
C THR A 40 -44.55 19.02 15.48
N GLU A 41 -45.04 20.23 15.16
CA GLU A 41 -45.06 21.38 16.07
C GLU A 41 -46.11 21.20 17.18
N GLY A 42 -45.83 21.74 18.37
CA GLY A 42 -46.87 22.42 19.16
C GLY A 42 -47.12 21.96 20.60
N LYS A 43 -46.85 22.90 21.51
CA LYS A 43 -47.67 23.29 22.69
C LYS A 43 -47.33 22.71 24.08
N THR A 44 -46.60 23.56 24.82
CA THR A 44 -46.77 24.03 26.22
C THR A 44 -47.50 23.16 27.25
N ILE A 45 -46.87 22.92 28.42
CA ILE A 45 -47.39 23.11 29.80
C ILE A 45 -46.23 23.10 30.82
N LYS A 46 -46.38 23.99 31.83
CA LYS A 46 -45.50 24.30 32.99
C LYS A 46 -45.34 23.15 34.00
N SER A 47 -44.21 23.07 34.72
CA SER A 47 -44.06 23.53 36.13
C SER A 47 -42.91 22.87 36.90
N ASP A 48 -42.15 23.71 37.60
CA ASP A 48 -41.58 23.57 38.96
C ASP A 48 -40.46 22.58 39.33
N ARG A 49 -39.39 23.25 39.82
CA ARG A 49 -38.56 22.99 41.02
C ARG A 49 -37.39 22.02 40.98
N GLU A 50 -36.21 22.65 40.96
CA GLU A 50 -35.04 22.44 41.83
C GLU A 50 -34.94 21.16 42.66
N LYS A 51 -33.86 20.41 42.44
CA LYS A 51 -33.02 19.93 43.55
C LYS A 51 -31.60 19.64 43.08
N ASP A 52 -30.64 20.35 43.69
CA ASP A 52 -29.23 19.98 43.73
C ASP A 52 -29.05 18.54 44.21
N GLN A 53 -28.20 17.78 43.52
CA GLN A 53 -27.38 16.75 44.14
C GLN A 53 -26.06 16.59 43.40
N LYS A 54 -25.00 16.75 44.19
CA LYS A 54 -23.59 16.67 43.85
C LYS A 54 -23.14 15.19 43.94
N GLU A 55 -22.10 14.87 43.16
CA GLU A 55 -21.22 13.69 43.25
C GLU A 55 -21.81 12.33 42.83
N ALA A 56 -21.41 11.88 41.64
CA ALA A 56 -20.70 10.61 41.49
C ALA A 56 -19.92 10.64 40.16
N GLU A 57 -18.59 10.73 40.27
CA GLU A 57 -17.68 10.28 39.23
C GLU A 57 -18.09 8.86 38.83
N THR A 58 -18.45 8.68 37.57
CA THR A 58 -18.39 7.37 36.93
C THR A 58 -17.63 7.61 35.64
N SER A 59 -16.33 7.36 35.70
CA SER A 59 -15.53 7.16 34.51
C SER A 59 -16.19 6.06 33.70
N SER A 60 -16.86 6.44 32.61
CA SER A 60 -17.16 5.48 31.57
C SER A 60 -15.80 5.17 30.93
N ASP A 61 -15.20 4.07 31.36
CA ASP A 61 -14.13 3.38 30.66
C ASP A 61 -14.51 3.30 29.18
N ASN A 62 -13.87 4.13 28.37
CA ASN A 62 -13.85 3.98 26.93
C ASN A 62 -12.58 3.17 26.62
N SER A 63 -12.54 1.92 27.09
CA SER A 63 -11.47 0.97 26.73
C SER A 63 -11.84 0.29 25.42
N SER A 64 -11.36 0.88 24.32
CA SER A 64 -11.18 0.13 23.07
C SER A 64 -9.99 0.70 22.31
N SER A 65 -8.93 -0.13 22.27
CA SER A 65 -7.74 -0.10 21.41
C SER A 65 -6.83 1.14 21.50
N GLU A 66 -6.18 1.36 22.63
CA GLU A 66 -4.82 1.91 22.54
C GLU A 66 -3.91 0.78 22.04
N THR A 67 -3.56 0.81 20.75
CA THR A 67 -2.46 -0.03 20.23
C THR A 67 -1.24 0.26 21.10
N ASN A 68 -0.70 -0.77 21.75
CA ASN A 68 0.54 -0.63 22.50
C ASN A 68 1.69 -0.42 21.51
N LEU A 69 1.90 0.84 21.11
CA LEU A 69 2.91 1.23 20.11
C LEU A 69 4.31 0.75 20.51
N LYS A 70 4.61 0.67 21.81
CA LYS A 70 5.88 0.11 22.29
C LYS A 70 6.02 -1.36 21.93
N ALA A 71 4.96 -2.15 22.00
CA ALA A 71 4.95 -3.54 21.53
C ALA A 71 5.12 -3.61 20.00
N VAL A 72 4.40 -2.78 19.24
CA VAL A 72 4.53 -2.68 17.78
C VAL A 72 5.99 -2.43 17.37
N TYR A 73 6.60 -1.38 17.92
CA TYR A 73 7.99 -1.02 17.60
C TYR A 73 8.99 -2.07 18.05
N SER A 74 8.76 -2.71 19.21
CA SER A 74 9.62 -3.82 19.68
C SER A 74 9.58 -5.03 18.74
N SER A 75 8.40 -5.36 18.22
CA SER A 75 8.22 -6.44 17.26
C SER A 75 8.85 -6.13 15.90
N TYR A 76 8.72 -4.89 15.41
CA TYR A 76 9.40 -4.46 14.18
C TYR A 76 10.91 -4.42 14.33
N LEU A 77 11.43 -4.01 15.49
CA LEU A 77 12.87 -4.04 15.76
C LEU A 77 13.42 -5.47 15.69
N THR A 78 12.69 -6.43 16.25
CA THR A 78 13.03 -7.85 16.19
C THR A 78 13.02 -8.36 14.75
N LEU A 79 11.95 -8.08 14.00
CA LEU A 79 11.81 -8.51 12.61
C LEU A 79 12.93 -7.95 11.72
N LEU A 80 13.27 -6.66 11.84
CA LEU A 80 14.36 -6.08 11.05
C LEU A 80 15.70 -6.74 11.36
N LYS A 81 15.98 -7.07 12.63
CA LYS A 81 17.20 -7.81 13.02
C LYS A 81 17.23 -9.22 12.43
N GLU A 82 16.09 -9.91 12.38
CA GLU A 82 15.98 -11.22 11.73
C GLU A 82 16.21 -11.14 10.20
N LYS A 83 15.80 -10.03 9.58
CA LYS A 83 15.90 -9.78 8.14
C LYS A 83 17.17 -9.04 7.70
N GLN A 84 18.10 -8.77 8.62
CA GLN A 84 19.28 -7.95 8.37
C GLN A 84 20.03 -8.35 7.10
N LYS A 85 20.36 -9.64 6.96
CA LYS A 85 21.17 -10.14 5.85
C LYS A 85 20.52 -9.84 4.49
N ASP A 86 19.21 -10.02 4.40
CA ASP A 86 18.47 -9.88 3.15
C ASP A 86 18.28 -8.39 2.82
N ILE A 87 17.99 -7.55 3.82
CA ILE A 87 17.91 -6.08 3.67
C ILE A 87 19.25 -5.50 3.19
N GLU A 88 20.35 -5.89 3.85
CA GLU A 88 21.70 -5.41 3.50
C GLU A 88 22.21 -5.98 2.16
N ALA A 89 21.56 -7.00 1.59
CA ALA A 89 21.89 -7.53 0.28
C ALA A 89 21.43 -6.60 -0.87
N TYR A 90 20.38 -5.80 -0.65
CA TYR A 90 19.98 -4.77 -1.62
C TYR A 90 20.94 -3.60 -1.54
N THR A 91 21.77 -3.42 -2.58
CA THR A 91 22.88 -2.44 -2.55
C THR A 91 22.91 -1.51 -3.77
N TRP A 92 21.95 -1.65 -4.68
CA TRP A 92 21.89 -0.91 -5.94
C TRP A 92 20.70 0.05 -6.02
N GLN A 93 20.09 0.40 -4.88
CA GLN A 93 19.00 1.37 -4.85
C GLN A 93 19.42 2.72 -5.46
N ILE A 94 20.61 3.22 -5.15
CA ILE A 94 21.01 4.57 -5.58
C ILE A 94 22.04 4.47 -6.70
N TYR A 95 21.63 4.84 -7.92
CA TYR A 95 22.54 5.11 -9.02
C TYR A 95 23.15 6.51 -8.87
N GLU A 96 23.96 6.73 -7.84
CA GLU A 96 24.85 7.90 -7.82
C GLU A 96 26.20 7.47 -8.38
N GLU A 97 26.49 7.88 -9.62
CA GLU A 97 27.85 7.85 -10.14
C GLU A 97 28.71 8.77 -9.27
N ASN A 98 29.64 8.18 -8.52
CA ASN A 98 30.73 8.95 -7.95
C ASN A 98 31.47 9.68 -9.09
N PRO A 99 31.86 10.96 -8.95
CA PRO A 99 32.69 11.68 -9.94
C PRO A 99 34.01 10.99 -10.31
N VAL A 100 34.41 9.92 -9.60
CA VAL A 100 35.59 9.09 -9.87
C VAL A 100 35.25 7.72 -10.48
N GLY A 101 34.03 7.51 -10.98
CA GLY A 101 33.61 6.30 -11.71
C GLY A 101 33.60 5.01 -10.88
N ARG A 102 33.48 5.11 -9.55
CA ARG A 102 33.36 3.95 -8.66
C ARG A 102 31.99 3.91 -8.01
N HIS A 103 31.29 2.78 -8.15
CA HIS A 103 30.10 2.47 -7.37
C HIS A 103 30.43 2.51 -5.88
N LEU A 104 29.87 3.50 -5.16
CA LEU A 104 29.93 3.51 -3.70
C LEU A 104 28.85 2.55 -3.20
N LYS A 105 29.24 1.54 -2.43
CA LYS A 105 28.27 0.76 -1.63
C LYS A 105 27.75 1.68 -0.53
N MET A 106 26.66 2.38 -0.80
CA MET A 106 25.93 3.15 0.21
C MET A 106 24.82 2.28 0.80
N GLU A 107 24.52 2.45 2.08
CA GLU A 107 23.32 1.83 2.65
C GLU A 107 22.10 2.34 1.89
N THR A 108 21.29 1.41 1.41
CA THR A 108 20.01 1.73 0.77
C THR A 108 19.07 2.28 1.82
N LYS A 109 18.43 3.40 1.52
CA LYS A 109 17.28 3.92 2.28
C LYS A 109 16.03 3.20 1.78
N GLY A 110 15.90 1.94 2.19
CA GLY A 110 14.84 1.02 1.75
C GLY A 110 13.76 0.75 2.79
N ILE A 111 13.73 1.47 3.93
CA ILE A 111 12.82 1.20 5.05
C ILE A 111 11.94 2.42 5.32
N ALA A 112 10.64 2.21 5.57
CA ALA A 112 9.74 3.23 6.07
C ALA A 112 8.84 2.66 7.17
N ILE A 113 8.51 3.49 8.17
CA ILE A 113 7.59 3.15 9.26
C ILE A 113 6.53 4.24 9.32
N THR A 114 5.29 3.93 8.95
CA THR A 114 4.23 4.93 8.82
C THR A 114 2.84 4.32 8.89
N ASP A 115 1.86 5.06 9.39
CA ASP A 115 0.45 4.68 9.39
C ASP A 115 -0.13 4.82 7.97
N VAL A 116 -0.22 3.67 7.28
CA VAL A 116 -0.68 3.56 5.89
C VAL A 116 -2.21 3.62 5.83
N TYR A 117 -2.91 3.04 6.82
CA TYR A 117 -4.37 2.91 6.79
C TYR A 117 -5.14 4.01 7.53
N GLY A 118 -4.45 4.85 8.30
CA GLY A 118 -5.07 5.88 9.14
C GLY A 118 -5.69 5.33 10.41
N ASP A 119 -5.32 4.12 10.85
CA ASP A 119 -5.85 3.47 12.06
C ASP A 119 -4.93 3.65 13.28
N SER A 120 -3.90 4.51 13.16
CA SER A 120 -2.88 4.79 14.17
C SER A 120 -1.91 3.63 14.48
N THR A 121 -2.03 2.48 13.82
CA THR A 121 -1.01 1.44 13.84
C THR A 121 -0.05 1.69 12.68
N PRO A 122 1.25 1.95 12.94
CA PRO A 122 2.19 2.12 11.85
C PRO A 122 2.46 0.78 11.17
N GLU A 123 2.51 0.76 9.84
CA GLU A 123 3.07 -0.34 9.06
C GLU A 123 4.59 -0.20 8.92
N LEU A 124 5.27 -1.34 8.87
CA LEU A 124 6.67 -1.44 8.48
C LEU A 124 6.76 -1.81 6.99
N LEU A 125 7.41 -0.97 6.21
CA LEU A 125 7.79 -1.23 4.83
C LEU A 125 9.30 -1.43 4.79
N PHE A 126 9.79 -2.49 4.15
CA PHE A 126 11.21 -2.62 3.84
C PHE A 126 11.43 -3.30 2.50
N ILE A 127 12.57 -2.98 1.87
CA ILE A 127 13.04 -3.63 0.66
C ILE A 127 14.17 -4.59 1.03
N ASP A 128 14.12 -5.82 0.49
CA ASP A 128 15.19 -6.80 0.62
C ASP A 128 15.77 -7.21 -0.73
N GLY A 129 17.01 -7.71 -0.71
CA GLY A 129 17.61 -8.41 -1.83
C GLY A 129 17.05 -9.84 -1.87
N SER A 130 16.65 -10.28 -3.05
CA SER A 130 16.07 -11.60 -3.30
C SER A 130 16.55 -12.15 -4.62
N GLN A 131 16.37 -13.46 -4.82
CA GLN A 131 16.92 -14.22 -5.94
C GLN A 131 18.45 -14.07 -6.01
N TYR A 132 19.19 -15.16 -5.85
CA TYR A 132 20.64 -15.08 -5.74
C TYR A 132 21.30 -15.75 -6.94
N ASP A 133 22.33 -15.11 -7.49
CA ASP A 133 23.19 -15.72 -8.49
C ASP A 133 24.04 -16.86 -7.88
N GLU A 134 24.83 -17.53 -8.71
CA GLU A 134 25.71 -18.63 -8.28
C GLU A 134 26.80 -18.18 -7.29
N GLU A 135 27.10 -16.88 -7.24
CA GLU A 135 28.08 -16.26 -6.34
C GLU A 135 27.44 -15.80 -5.02
N GLY A 136 26.12 -15.89 -4.89
CA GLY A 136 25.37 -15.51 -3.70
C GLY A 136 25.05 -14.01 -3.63
N ASN A 137 25.14 -13.27 -4.74
CA ASN A 137 24.70 -11.88 -4.82
C ASN A 137 23.20 -11.84 -5.13
N ALA A 138 22.45 -10.98 -4.42
CA ALA A 138 21.05 -10.75 -4.73
C ALA A 138 20.95 -10.03 -6.09
N ILE A 139 20.07 -10.50 -6.97
CA ILE A 139 19.87 -9.96 -8.32
C ILE A 139 18.51 -9.29 -8.49
N HIS A 140 17.57 -9.48 -7.56
CA HIS A 140 16.25 -8.85 -7.54
C HIS A 140 16.04 -8.17 -6.18
N ALA A 141 15.09 -7.24 -6.11
CA ALA A 141 14.64 -6.66 -4.86
C ALA A 141 13.11 -6.74 -4.72
N ASN A 142 12.63 -7.03 -3.52
CA ASN A 142 11.20 -7.08 -3.22
C ASN A 142 10.85 -6.04 -2.17
N LEU A 143 9.66 -5.44 -2.29
CA LEU A 143 9.06 -4.69 -1.20
C LEU A 143 8.20 -5.60 -0.34
N HIS A 144 8.37 -5.48 0.96
CA HIS A 144 7.60 -6.15 1.98
C HIS A 144 6.84 -5.12 2.83
N ILE A 145 5.58 -5.43 3.18
CA ILE A 145 4.75 -4.59 4.05
C ILE A 145 4.20 -5.45 5.18
N TYR A 146 4.50 -5.06 6.41
CA TYR A 146 4.04 -5.69 7.63
C TYR A 146 3.15 -4.75 8.43
N SER A 147 2.03 -5.26 8.93
CA SER A 147 1.20 -4.61 9.95
C SER A 147 1.27 -5.41 11.25
N PHE A 148 0.84 -4.83 12.37
CA PHE A 148 0.87 -5.48 13.68
C PHE A 148 -0.52 -6.02 14.04
N GLN A 149 -0.67 -7.33 14.05
CA GLN A 149 -1.95 -8.01 14.29
C GLN A 149 -1.71 -9.19 15.24
N ASP A 150 -2.65 -9.44 16.15
CA ASP A 150 -2.58 -10.55 17.09
C ASP A 150 -1.22 -10.65 17.82
N GLU A 151 -0.72 -9.51 18.31
CA GLU A 151 0.53 -9.36 19.07
C GLU A 151 1.83 -9.69 18.29
N LYS A 152 1.78 -9.73 16.96
CA LYS A 152 2.94 -10.04 16.11
C LYS A 152 2.92 -9.27 14.79
N PRO A 153 4.07 -9.12 14.11
CA PRO A 153 4.09 -8.61 12.75
C PRO A 153 3.52 -9.66 11.79
N VAL A 154 2.62 -9.24 10.91
CA VAL A 154 2.02 -10.05 9.85
C VAL A 154 2.33 -9.39 8.52
N GLU A 155 2.91 -10.14 7.57
CA GLU A 155 3.11 -9.66 6.21
C GLU A 155 1.74 -9.50 5.54
N ILE A 156 1.38 -8.26 5.25
CA ILE A 156 0.08 -7.91 4.69
C ILE A 156 0.16 -7.70 3.18
N ALA A 157 1.33 -7.42 2.62
CA ALA A 157 1.52 -7.27 1.19
C ALA A 157 2.99 -7.48 0.80
N LYS A 158 3.20 -7.91 -0.44
CA LYS A 158 4.52 -8.01 -1.05
C LYS A 158 4.44 -7.53 -2.49
N LYS A 159 5.42 -6.73 -2.95
CA LYS A 159 5.66 -6.50 -4.38
C LYS A 159 6.94 -7.22 -4.74
N GLU A 160 6.79 -8.33 -5.45
CA GLU A 160 7.93 -9.01 -6.03
C GLU A 160 8.48 -8.20 -7.19
N ASN A 161 9.80 -8.31 -7.40
CA ASN A 161 10.48 -7.72 -8.54
C ASN A 161 10.21 -6.20 -8.62
N LEU A 162 10.45 -5.50 -7.51
CA LEU A 162 10.39 -4.04 -7.46
C LEU A 162 11.57 -3.42 -8.20
N ASP A 163 12.73 -4.06 -8.12
CA ASP A 163 13.98 -3.59 -8.74
C ASP A 163 14.88 -4.79 -9.08
N TYR A 164 15.83 -4.60 -9.98
CA TYR A 164 16.69 -5.64 -10.53
C TYR A 164 18.12 -5.14 -10.68
N GLN A 165 19.10 -6.00 -10.42
CA GLN A 165 20.52 -5.67 -10.49
C GLN A 165 21.03 -5.74 -11.95
N VAL A 166 20.60 -4.79 -12.78
CA VAL A 166 21.05 -4.65 -14.18
C VAL A 166 21.46 -3.20 -14.49
N GLY A 167 22.07 -2.97 -15.65
CA GLY A 167 22.34 -1.61 -16.13
C GLY A 167 21.03 -0.89 -16.39
N GLY A 168 20.63 0.02 -15.48
CA GLY A 168 19.39 0.81 -15.56
C GLY A 168 18.41 0.54 -14.41
N GLY A 169 18.27 -0.72 -13.97
CA GLY A 169 17.34 -1.11 -12.91
C GLY A 169 15.89 -0.72 -13.21
N ALA A 170 15.00 -0.86 -12.22
CA ALA A 170 13.70 -0.21 -12.27
C ALA A 170 13.75 1.07 -11.43
N VAL A 171 13.17 2.16 -11.93
CA VAL A 171 12.99 3.39 -11.13
C VAL A 171 11.62 3.33 -10.46
N TYR A 172 11.54 3.71 -9.20
CA TYR A 172 10.29 3.64 -8.43
C TYR A 172 10.16 4.73 -7.38
N ASP A 173 8.89 5.04 -7.09
CA ASP A 173 8.46 5.84 -5.96
C ASP A 173 7.28 5.15 -5.27
N ILE A 174 7.49 4.80 -4.00
CA ILE A 174 6.45 4.28 -3.12
C ILE A 174 5.94 5.46 -2.31
N PHE A 175 4.70 5.88 -2.56
CA PHE A 175 4.16 7.10 -1.95
C PHE A 175 2.79 6.88 -1.31
N LEU A 176 2.53 7.64 -0.25
CA LEU A 176 1.27 7.66 0.47
C LEU A 176 0.55 8.98 0.21
N THR A 177 -0.71 8.89 -0.20
CA THR A 177 -1.58 10.08 -0.32
C THR A 177 -2.09 10.51 1.05
N GLU A 178 -1.87 11.77 1.42
CA GLU A 178 -2.25 12.24 2.75
C GLU A 178 -3.76 12.32 2.97
N LYS A 179 -4.51 12.80 1.95
CA LYS A 179 -5.94 13.11 2.12
C LYS A 179 -6.80 11.87 2.38
N ASN A 180 -6.41 10.72 1.83
CA ASN A 180 -7.24 9.51 1.86
C ASN A 180 -6.45 8.23 2.16
N LYS A 181 -5.18 8.34 2.58
CA LYS A 181 -4.38 7.22 3.10
C LYS A 181 -4.37 6.03 2.14
N ARG A 182 -3.95 6.29 0.89
CA ARG A 182 -3.78 5.25 -0.15
C ARG A 182 -2.32 5.16 -0.53
N LEU A 183 -1.78 3.94 -0.48
CA LEU A 183 -0.40 3.61 -0.82
C LEU A 183 -0.29 3.22 -2.30
N TYR A 184 0.62 3.86 -3.01
CA TYR A 184 0.88 3.61 -4.42
C TYR A 184 2.34 3.24 -4.65
N ILE A 185 2.58 2.57 -5.77
CA ILE A 185 3.90 2.41 -6.38
C ILE A 185 3.81 2.98 -7.79
N GLU A 186 4.61 3.98 -8.08
CA GLU A 186 4.96 4.36 -9.45
C GLU A 186 6.28 3.64 -9.78
N GLN A 187 6.30 2.84 -10.85
CA GLN A 187 7.46 2.06 -11.28
C GLN A 187 7.69 2.27 -12.77
N SER A 188 8.91 2.61 -13.14
CA SER A 188 9.36 2.77 -14.51
C SER A 188 10.41 1.73 -14.85
N GLU A 189 10.22 1.06 -15.98
CA GLU A 189 11.16 0.09 -16.55
C GLU A 189 11.62 0.59 -17.93
N PHE A 190 12.93 0.50 -18.18
CA PHE A 190 13.58 0.98 -19.40
C PHE A 190 14.17 -0.20 -20.15
N ASP A 191 13.46 -0.69 -21.16
CA ASP A 191 13.90 -1.79 -22.03
C ASP A 191 13.53 -1.42 -23.50
N ALA A 192 13.18 -2.40 -24.33
CA ALA A 192 12.66 -2.17 -25.68
C ALA A 192 11.43 -1.23 -25.72
N ARG A 193 10.73 -1.06 -24.59
CA ARG A 193 9.75 -0.01 -24.38
C ARG A 193 9.96 0.61 -23.00
N ASP A 194 9.99 1.93 -22.95
CA ASP A 194 9.90 2.67 -21.70
C ASP A 194 8.47 2.54 -21.19
N THR A 195 8.32 2.00 -19.99
CA THR A 195 7.01 1.74 -19.40
C THR A 195 6.95 2.30 -17.98
N GLU A 196 5.99 3.18 -17.73
CA GLU A 196 5.61 3.65 -16.40
C GLU A 196 4.31 2.93 -15.98
N VAL A 197 4.30 2.37 -14.77
CA VAL A 197 3.13 1.69 -14.21
C VAL A 197 2.83 2.26 -12.83
N LEU A 198 1.56 2.59 -12.60
CA LEU A 198 1.05 2.97 -11.30
C LEU A 198 0.24 1.80 -10.71
N TYR A 199 0.68 1.31 -9.57
CA TYR A 199 0.00 0.32 -8.74
C TYR A 199 -0.63 1.00 -7.51
N LEU A 200 -1.76 0.47 -7.06
CA LEU A 200 -2.42 0.83 -5.81
C LEU A 200 -2.51 -0.42 -4.93
N LEU A 201 -2.10 -0.31 -3.67
CA LEU A 201 -2.34 -1.39 -2.72
C LEU A 201 -3.85 -1.53 -2.46
N SER A 202 -4.38 -2.73 -2.66
CA SER A 202 -5.80 -3.01 -2.45
C SER A 202 -6.19 -2.83 -0.98
N ALA A 203 -7.44 -2.43 -0.74
CA ALA A 203 -8.00 -2.27 0.62
C ALA A 203 -8.86 -3.49 1.03
N SER A 204 -8.49 -4.69 0.57
CA SER A 204 -9.22 -5.91 0.88
C SER A 204 -9.13 -6.27 2.37
N SER A 205 -10.07 -7.08 2.86
CA SER A 205 -10.04 -7.65 4.22
C SER A 205 -9.35 -9.02 4.27
N SER A 206 -8.89 -9.55 3.13
CA SER A 206 -8.18 -10.82 3.04
C SER A 206 -6.70 -10.59 2.75
N PHE A 207 -5.82 -11.07 3.63
CA PHE A 207 -4.37 -11.05 3.44
C PHE A 207 -3.89 -12.31 2.68
N PRO A 208 -2.79 -12.21 1.90
CA PRO A 208 -2.07 -10.98 1.56
C PRO A 208 -2.90 -10.07 0.62
N LEU A 209 -2.66 -8.77 0.73
CA LEU A 209 -3.21 -7.75 -0.15
C LEU A 209 -2.44 -7.74 -1.47
N GLU A 210 -3.19 -7.54 -2.54
CA GLU A 210 -2.66 -7.48 -3.90
C GLU A 210 -2.44 -6.03 -4.35
N TRP A 211 -1.52 -5.86 -5.31
CA TRP A 211 -1.25 -4.61 -5.99
C TRP A 211 -2.08 -4.50 -7.26
N ASP A 212 -3.04 -3.58 -7.26
CA ASP A 212 -3.91 -3.34 -8.41
C ASP A 212 -3.24 -2.37 -9.39
N LYS A 213 -2.97 -2.82 -10.62
CA LYS A 213 -2.52 -1.94 -11.71
C LYS A 213 -3.64 -0.93 -12.03
N GLN A 214 -3.38 0.34 -11.74
CA GLN A 214 -4.34 1.42 -11.98
C GLN A 214 -4.15 2.05 -13.35
N ALA A 215 -2.90 2.30 -13.71
CA ALA A 215 -2.53 3.03 -14.90
C ALA A 215 -1.20 2.52 -15.46
N SER A 216 -1.02 2.60 -16.77
CA SER A 216 0.31 2.53 -17.38
C SER A 216 0.43 3.40 -18.61
N TYR A 217 1.62 3.92 -18.82
CA TYR A 217 2.05 4.64 -20.01
C TYR A 217 3.25 3.91 -20.60
N SER A 218 3.28 3.70 -21.92
CA SER A 218 4.46 3.14 -22.57
C SER A 218 4.73 3.72 -23.95
N TYR A 219 5.99 3.68 -24.38
CA TYR A 219 6.43 4.04 -25.72
C TYR A 219 7.75 3.31 -26.08
N ASP A 220 8.11 3.29 -27.36
CA ASP A 220 9.35 2.70 -27.88
C ASP A 220 10.46 3.77 -27.93
N PRO A 221 11.46 3.77 -27.03
CA PRO A 221 12.43 4.87 -26.95
C PRO A 221 13.21 5.12 -28.25
N GLU A 222 13.27 4.17 -29.20
CA GLU A 222 13.93 4.34 -30.50
C GLU A 222 13.10 5.12 -31.51
N LYS A 223 11.78 5.23 -31.31
CA LYS A 223 10.91 6.03 -32.18
C LYS A 223 10.98 7.51 -31.81
N SER A 224 11.28 8.34 -32.81
CA SER A 224 11.25 9.79 -32.68
C SER A 224 9.81 10.33 -32.67
N PHE A 225 9.64 11.54 -32.16
CA PHE A 225 8.43 12.34 -32.40
C PHE A 225 8.13 12.41 -33.90
N GLU A 226 6.85 12.41 -34.26
CA GLU A 226 6.47 12.82 -35.61
C GLU A 226 6.87 14.30 -35.75
N ASN A 227 7.73 14.60 -36.72
CA ASN A 227 8.25 15.95 -36.94
C ASN A 227 7.16 16.87 -37.51
N ASP A 228 6.15 17.19 -36.70
CA ASP A 228 5.22 18.27 -36.93
C ASP A 228 5.35 19.25 -35.76
N ALA A 229 5.71 20.50 -36.06
CA ALA A 229 5.83 21.58 -35.08
C ALA A 229 4.52 21.84 -34.30
N THR A 230 3.40 21.24 -34.74
CA THR A 230 2.08 21.34 -34.10
C THR A 230 1.66 20.10 -33.31
N SER A 231 2.40 18.98 -33.40
CA SER A 231 2.07 17.74 -32.70
C SER A 231 3.35 17.11 -32.10
N PRO A 232 3.66 17.39 -30.82
CA PRO A 232 4.74 16.68 -30.11
C PRO A 232 4.33 15.25 -29.72
N GLN A 233 3.40 14.65 -30.46
CA GLN A 233 2.79 13.37 -30.15
C GLN A 233 3.59 12.26 -30.83
N ARG A 234 3.89 11.21 -30.09
CA ARG A 234 4.48 10.00 -30.67
C ARG A 234 3.33 9.05 -30.99
N SER A 235 3.31 8.49 -32.19
CA SER A 235 2.21 7.62 -32.64
C SER A 235 2.20 6.23 -31.99
N ASP A 236 3.23 5.92 -31.21
CA ASP A 236 3.41 4.66 -30.49
C ASP A 236 3.16 4.76 -28.98
N GLU A 237 2.71 5.92 -28.48
CA GLU A 237 2.30 6.09 -27.09
C GLU A 237 1.06 5.23 -26.81
N GLU A 238 1.12 4.47 -25.71
CA GLU A 238 -0.02 3.70 -25.21
C GLU A 238 -0.35 4.16 -23.79
N PHE A 239 -1.60 4.57 -23.57
CA PHE A 239 -2.13 4.97 -22.27
C PHE A 239 -3.22 3.97 -21.85
N ILE A 240 -3.06 3.38 -20.68
CA ILE A 240 -3.98 2.38 -20.14
C ILE A 240 -4.46 2.83 -18.76
N LEU A 241 -5.77 2.76 -18.51
CA LEU A 241 -6.38 2.86 -17.18
C LEU A 241 -7.25 1.63 -16.93
N TYR A 242 -7.06 0.95 -15.80
CA TYR A 242 -7.84 -0.23 -15.41
C TYR A 242 -7.94 -1.28 -16.54
N ASP A 243 -6.79 -1.62 -17.13
CA ASP A 243 -6.63 -2.56 -18.25
C ASP A 243 -7.35 -2.17 -19.55
N LYS A 244 -7.72 -0.90 -19.71
CA LYS A 244 -8.36 -0.39 -20.92
C LYS A 244 -7.55 0.75 -21.52
N PRO A 245 -7.35 0.76 -22.86
CA PRO A 245 -6.80 1.92 -23.55
C PRO A 245 -7.66 3.16 -23.30
N VAL A 246 -7.01 4.30 -23.11
CA VAL A 246 -7.65 5.61 -22.94
C VAL A 246 -6.92 6.69 -23.72
N GLU A 247 -7.55 7.84 -23.86
CA GLU A 247 -6.91 9.02 -24.42
C GLU A 247 -5.88 9.62 -23.44
N LYS A 248 -4.83 10.24 -23.99
CA LYS A 248 -3.77 10.92 -23.22
C LYS A 248 -4.34 11.90 -22.19
N THR A 249 -5.39 12.64 -22.56
CA THR A 249 -6.05 13.61 -21.67
C THR A 249 -6.69 12.96 -20.46
N ASP A 250 -7.29 11.78 -20.62
CA ASP A 250 -7.95 11.06 -19.51
C ASP A 250 -6.92 10.45 -18.56
N TYR A 251 -5.80 9.95 -19.10
CA TYR A 251 -4.67 9.45 -18.33
C TYR A 251 -4.09 10.54 -17.41
N TYR A 252 -3.73 11.70 -17.96
CA TYR A 252 -3.17 12.79 -17.15
C TYR A 252 -4.21 13.44 -16.23
N ALA A 253 -5.49 13.48 -16.62
CA ALA A 253 -6.55 13.88 -15.71
C ALA A 253 -6.66 12.92 -14.50
N PHE A 254 -6.42 11.61 -14.71
CA PHE A 254 -6.34 10.63 -13.62
C PHE A 254 -5.13 10.85 -12.72
N LYS A 255 -3.92 11.01 -13.28
CA LYS A 255 -2.69 11.30 -12.51
C LYS A 255 -2.82 12.56 -11.67
N LYS A 256 -3.35 13.65 -12.25
CA LYS A 256 -3.59 14.92 -11.55
C LYS A 256 -4.50 14.76 -10.32
N ARG A 257 -5.55 13.92 -10.39
CA ARG A 257 -6.42 13.63 -9.23
C ARG A 257 -5.69 12.93 -8.08
N ILE A 258 -4.56 12.26 -8.35
CA ILE A 258 -3.71 11.66 -7.31
C ILE A 258 -2.79 12.72 -6.72
N GLU A 259 -2.18 13.56 -7.54
CA GLU A 259 -1.35 14.69 -7.08
C GLU A 259 -2.14 15.64 -6.18
N GLU A 260 -3.40 15.93 -6.52
CA GLU A 260 -4.32 16.74 -5.71
C GLU A 260 -4.60 16.14 -4.32
N LYS A 261 -4.22 14.87 -4.06
CA LYS A 261 -4.31 14.20 -2.75
C LYS A 261 -3.06 14.36 -1.89
N ASN A 262 -2.12 15.20 -2.32
CA ASN A 262 -0.86 15.50 -1.65
C ASN A 262 -0.05 14.23 -1.36
N PRO A 263 0.51 13.59 -2.41
CA PRO A 263 1.35 12.41 -2.22
C PRO A 263 2.63 12.77 -1.47
N LYS A 264 3.06 11.88 -0.57
CA LYS A 264 4.35 11.93 0.11
C LYS A 264 5.14 10.67 -0.19
N SER A 265 6.32 10.82 -0.79
CA SER A 265 7.23 9.71 -1.05
C SER A 265 7.71 9.12 0.27
N LEU A 266 7.56 7.80 0.41
CA LEU A 266 8.01 7.04 1.56
C LEU A 266 9.38 6.42 1.29
N ILE A 267 9.53 5.77 0.14
CA ILE A 267 10.75 5.11 -0.33
C ILE A 267 10.86 5.35 -1.82
N SER A 268 12.00 5.85 -2.28
CA SER A 268 12.22 6.17 -3.70
C SER A 268 13.68 5.96 -4.08
N ASN A 269 13.90 5.55 -5.32
CA ASN A 269 15.24 5.49 -5.92
C ASN A 269 15.47 6.51 -7.05
N PHE A 270 14.57 7.48 -7.23
CA PHE A 270 14.78 8.56 -8.18
C PHE A 270 16.06 9.35 -7.83
N GLY A 271 16.94 9.54 -8.81
CA GLY A 271 18.20 10.26 -8.70
C GLY A 271 18.22 11.57 -9.50
N GLY A 272 19.33 12.30 -9.43
CA GLY A 272 19.56 13.49 -10.25
C GLY A 272 18.51 14.59 -10.04
N GLU A 273 18.02 15.17 -11.14
CA GLU A 273 17.01 16.24 -11.14
C GLU A 273 15.61 15.75 -10.73
N GLU A 274 15.37 14.43 -10.78
CA GLU A 274 14.08 13.82 -10.44
C GLU A 274 14.04 13.31 -8.98
N LYS A 275 15.11 13.54 -8.22
CA LYS A 275 15.23 13.09 -6.83
C LYS A 275 14.04 13.56 -5.98
N LYS A 276 13.32 12.60 -5.40
CA LYS A 276 12.19 12.86 -4.50
C LYS A 276 12.66 12.88 -3.06
N GLU A 277 12.27 13.91 -2.31
CA GLU A 277 12.41 13.92 -0.86
C GLU A 277 11.53 12.82 -0.26
N SER A 278 12.14 11.87 0.46
CA SER A 278 11.43 10.73 1.04
C SER A 278 11.70 10.57 2.54
N SER A 279 10.79 9.90 3.24
CA SER A 279 10.96 9.57 4.66
C SER A 279 11.77 8.28 4.89
N ALA A 280 12.46 7.79 3.86
CA ALA A 280 13.13 6.51 3.89
C ALA A 280 14.33 6.52 4.84
N LEU A 281 14.43 5.45 5.61
CA LEU A 281 15.52 5.18 6.55
C LEU A 281 16.42 4.09 5.94
N SER A 282 17.72 4.22 6.17
CA SER A 282 18.64 3.10 6.05
C SER A 282 18.39 2.08 7.16
N TYR A 283 18.99 0.89 7.05
CA TYR A 283 18.89 -0.14 8.09
C TYR A 283 19.33 0.39 9.47
N SER A 284 20.48 1.05 9.53
CA SER A 284 21.01 1.62 10.78
C SER A 284 20.13 2.75 11.34
N GLU A 285 19.60 3.62 10.47
CA GLU A 285 18.66 4.68 10.84
C GLU A 285 17.34 4.11 11.41
N ALA A 286 16.81 3.05 10.79
CA ALA A 286 15.57 2.39 11.22
C ALA A 286 15.71 1.72 12.59
N LEU A 287 16.82 1.01 12.84
CA LEU A 287 17.10 0.44 14.16
C LEU A 287 17.17 1.55 15.22
N SER A 288 17.91 2.63 14.96
CA SER A 288 18.03 3.75 15.90
C SER A 288 16.68 4.43 16.16
N PHE A 289 15.84 4.58 15.13
CA PHE A 289 14.49 5.10 15.28
C PHE A 289 13.65 4.22 16.22
N LEU A 290 13.58 2.91 15.94
CA LEU A 290 12.77 1.97 16.73
C LEU A 290 13.24 1.87 18.18
N GLU A 291 14.55 1.80 18.41
CA GLU A 291 15.13 1.74 19.76
C GLU A 291 14.74 2.95 20.61
N LYS A 292 14.67 4.15 20.02
CA LYS A 292 14.20 5.36 20.72
C LYS A 292 12.72 5.31 21.06
N GLN A 293 11.88 4.67 20.24
CA GLN A 293 10.45 4.54 20.53
C GLN A 293 10.14 3.54 21.65
N ILE A 294 11.10 2.65 21.98
CA ILE A 294 10.92 1.59 22.98
C ILE A 294 11.47 2.00 24.35
N GLN A 295 12.23 3.09 24.46
CA GLN A 295 12.72 3.61 25.74
C GLN A 295 11.54 4.18 26.54
#